data_AF-K0VIJ3-F1
#
_entry.id   AF-K0VIJ3-F1
#
_cell.length_a   1.000
_cell.length_b   1.000
_cell.length_c   1.000
_cell.angle_alpha   90.00
_cell.angle_beta   90.00
_cell.angle_gamma   90.00
#
_symmetry.space_group_name_H-M   'P 1'
#
loop_
_entity.id
_entity.type
_entity.pdbx_description
1 polymer ?
#
loop_
_entity_poly.entity_id
_entity_poly.type
_entity_poly.pdbx_seq_one_letter_code
_entity_poly.pdbx_strand_id
1 'polypeptide(L)'
;MKQQRPSGRNTQATGPVAGHGLKSFPLGLVLQACPQILDYGPGGTIGNWRDLMSAAVIVRSMLGVSPSAYEEACAGMGPENAATVIACILERGGHINSPGGYLRDLTRRTERGEFAIGPMLMALVRANGGVRRDAG
;
A
#
# COMPACT_ATOMS: atom_id res chain seq x y z
N MET A 1 23.59 -29.15 -35.55
CA MET A 1 24.70 -28.77 -34.64
C MET A 1 24.94 -27.29 -34.86
N LYS A 2 24.85 -26.34 -33.93
CA LYS A 2 24.62 -26.25 -32.47
C LYS A 2 23.97 -24.84 -32.26
N GLN A 3 22.94 -24.69 -31.41
CA GLN A 3 22.98 -23.93 -30.12
C GLN A 3 23.69 -22.54 -30.24
N GLN A 4 23.20 -21.38 -29.76
CA GLN A 4 22.39 -21.09 -28.57
C GLN A 4 22.08 -19.56 -28.53
N ARG A 5 20.99 -19.15 -27.87
CA ARG A 5 20.76 -17.77 -27.36
C ARG A 5 21.67 -17.54 -26.13
N PRO A 6 21.93 -16.29 -25.70
CA PRO A 6 21.02 -15.61 -24.74
C PRO A 6 20.79 -14.12 -25.08
N SER A 7 19.58 -13.58 -24.89
CA SER A 7 19.05 -13.00 -23.64
C SER A 7 19.82 -11.77 -23.15
N GLY A 8 19.16 -10.61 -23.16
CA GLY A 8 19.71 -9.33 -22.69
C GLY A 8 18.65 -8.23 -22.68
N ARG A 9 17.63 -8.42 -21.83
CA ARG A 9 16.56 -7.47 -21.53
C ARG A 9 17.16 -6.27 -20.78
N ASN A 10 17.35 -5.13 -21.46
CA ASN A 10 17.76 -3.89 -20.79
C ASN A 10 16.51 -3.12 -20.33
N THR A 11 16.06 -3.43 -19.12
CA THR A 11 15.02 -2.69 -18.41
C THR A 11 15.62 -1.36 -17.97
N GLN A 12 15.33 -0.30 -18.72
CA GLN A 12 15.71 1.05 -18.34
C GLN A 12 14.92 1.45 -17.09
N ALA A 13 15.62 1.45 -15.95
CA ALA A 13 15.15 2.07 -14.72
C ALA A 13 15.13 3.59 -14.91
N THR A 14 13.98 4.14 -15.25
CA THR A 14 13.73 5.58 -15.22
C THR A 14 13.68 6.05 -13.76
N GLY A 15 14.56 7.00 -13.42
CA GLY A 15 14.76 7.57 -12.09
C GLY A 15 13.56 8.34 -11.52
N PRO A 16 13.64 8.75 -10.25
CA PRO A 16 12.50 9.29 -9.52
C PRO A 16 12.26 10.77 -9.89
N VAL A 17 11.20 11.03 -10.65
CA VAL A 17 10.70 12.40 -10.86
C VAL A 17 10.01 12.89 -9.59
N ALA A 18 10.51 13.99 -9.02
CA ALA A 18 9.95 14.68 -7.87
C ALA A 18 8.72 15.53 -8.27
N GLY A 19 7.53 14.93 -8.28
CA GLY A 19 6.24 15.64 -8.22
C GLY A 19 5.58 15.52 -6.84
N HIS A 20 5.07 16.63 -6.29
CA HIS A 20 4.39 16.75 -5.00
C HIS A 20 2.91 16.30 -5.04
N GLY A 21 2.62 15.21 -5.76
CA GLY A 21 1.33 14.52 -5.68
C GLY A 21 1.48 13.24 -4.87
N LEU A 22 0.36 12.68 -4.40
CA LEU A 22 0.33 11.30 -3.92
C LEU A 22 0.69 10.34 -5.07
N LYS A 23 1.99 10.14 -5.29
CA LYS A 23 2.47 9.20 -6.30
C LYS A 23 2.03 7.81 -5.90
N SER A 24 1.40 7.09 -6.84
CA SER A 24 1.16 5.66 -6.67
C SER A 24 2.53 4.96 -6.53
N PHE A 25 2.73 4.27 -5.42
CA PHE A 25 4.00 3.58 -5.10
C PHE A 25 4.04 2.24 -5.83
N PRO A 26 5.21 1.71 -6.22
CA PRO A 26 5.24 0.38 -6.81
C PRO A 26 4.59 -0.64 -5.87
N LEU A 27 3.67 -1.44 -6.39
CA LEU A 27 2.90 -2.41 -5.60
C LEU A 27 3.81 -3.28 -4.72
N GLY A 28 4.96 -3.72 -5.24
CA GLY A 28 5.93 -4.50 -4.48
C GLY A 28 6.45 -3.79 -3.21
N LEU A 29 6.61 -2.47 -3.24
CA LEU A 29 6.98 -1.69 -2.05
C LEU A 29 5.83 -1.64 -1.04
N VAL A 30 4.59 -1.52 -1.52
CA VAL A 30 3.40 -1.55 -0.66
C VAL A 30 3.26 -2.90 0.03
N LEU A 31 3.42 -3.99 -0.71
CA LEU A 31 3.35 -5.35 -0.15
C LEU A 31 4.51 -5.65 0.80
N GLN A 32 5.69 -5.11 0.56
CA GLN A 32 6.82 -5.20 1.50
C GLN A 32 6.53 -4.43 2.80
N ALA A 33 5.89 -3.27 2.70
CA ALA A 33 5.53 -2.45 3.84
C ALA A 33 4.39 -3.06 4.65
N CYS A 34 3.43 -3.71 3.99
CA CYS A 34 2.18 -4.19 4.58
C CYS A 34 1.97 -5.68 4.24
N PRO A 35 2.79 -6.61 4.77
CA PRO A 35 2.66 -8.04 4.47
C PRO A 35 1.31 -8.63 4.92
N GLN A 36 0.67 -8.10 5.97
CA GLN A 36 -0.60 -8.66 6.48
C GLN A 36 -1.75 -8.57 5.46
N ILE A 37 -1.70 -7.62 4.51
CA ILE A 37 -2.77 -7.47 3.50
C ILE A 37 -2.79 -8.65 2.52
N LEU A 38 -1.68 -9.39 2.37
CA LEU A 38 -1.55 -10.50 1.41
C LEU A 38 -2.56 -11.62 1.66
N ASP A 39 -2.84 -11.89 2.94
CA ASP A 39 -3.78 -12.94 3.37
C ASP A 39 -5.23 -12.68 2.92
N TYR A 40 -5.53 -11.43 2.56
CA TYR A 40 -6.84 -10.98 2.08
C TYR A 40 -6.93 -10.87 0.55
N GLY A 41 -5.85 -11.17 -0.15
CA GLY A 41 -5.83 -11.23 -1.61
C GLY A 41 -6.56 -12.48 -2.15
N PRO A 42 -7.03 -12.45 -3.40
CA PRO A 42 -7.60 -13.63 -4.05
C PRO A 42 -6.58 -14.78 -4.08
N GLY A 43 -6.95 -15.91 -3.47
CA GLY A 43 -6.05 -17.06 -3.35
C GLY A 43 -4.86 -16.85 -2.40
N GLY A 44 -4.94 -15.89 -1.48
CA GLY A 44 -3.89 -15.60 -0.49
C GLY A 44 -2.67 -14.89 -1.07
N THR A 45 -2.81 -14.26 -2.24
CA THR A 45 -1.74 -13.51 -2.89
C THR A 45 -2.26 -12.22 -3.51
N ILE A 46 -1.37 -11.24 -3.72
CA ILE A 46 -1.68 -9.99 -4.42
C ILE A 46 -0.65 -9.81 -5.53
N GLY A 47 -1.07 -9.97 -6.78
CA GLY A 47 -0.19 -9.84 -7.95
C GLY A 47 -0.34 -8.51 -8.68
N ASN A 48 -1.43 -7.79 -8.45
CA ASN A 48 -1.73 -6.52 -9.12
C ASN A 48 -2.55 -5.59 -8.22
N TRP A 49 -2.76 -4.34 -8.67
CA TRP A 49 -3.52 -3.34 -7.92
C TRP A 49 -4.99 -3.71 -7.70
N ARG A 50 -5.62 -4.43 -8.64
CA ARG A 50 -7.01 -4.89 -8.49
C ARG A 50 -7.15 -5.92 -7.37
N ASP A 51 -6.16 -6.78 -7.21
CA ASP A 51 -6.09 -7.72 -6.09
C ASP A 51 -5.98 -6.95 -4.76
N LEU A 52 -5.10 -5.92 -4.71
CA LEU A 52 -4.95 -5.07 -3.53
C LEU A 52 -6.23 -4.32 -3.20
N MET A 53 -6.89 -3.73 -4.20
CA MET A 53 -8.16 -3.02 -4.02
C MET A 53 -9.25 -3.96 -3.51
N SER A 54 -9.30 -5.20 -3.99
CA SER A 54 -10.23 -6.22 -3.49
C SER A 54 -9.93 -6.59 -2.03
N ALA A 55 -8.66 -6.80 -1.70
CA ALA A 55 -8.22 -7.07 -0.32
C ALA A 55 -8.56 -5.90 0.62
N ALA A 56 -8.34 -4.66 0.18
CA ALA A 56 -8.68 -3.47 0.96
C ALA A 56 -10.18 -3.36 1.27
N VAL A 57 -11.07 -3.81 0.36
CA VAL A 57 -12.52 -3.83 0.61
C VAL A 57 -12.89 -4.80 1.76
N ILE A 58 -12.22 -5.95 1.82
CA ILE A 58 -12.41 -6.93 2.89
C ILE A 58 -11.90 -6.33 4.20
N VAL A 59 -10.68 -5.83 4.19
CA VAL A 59 -9.97 -5.32 5.37
C VAL A 59 -10.64 -4.08 5.95
N ARG A 60 -11.16 -3.15 5.12
CA ARG A 60 -11.92 -2.00 5.65
C ARG A 60 -13.11 -2.44 6.52
N SER A 61 -13.76 -3.54 6.15
CA SER A 61 -14.92 -4.05 6.89
C SER A 61 -14.49 -4.67 8.22
N MET A 62 -13.35 -5.39 8.23
CA MET A 62 -12.76 -5.95 9.45
C MET A 62 -12.28 -4.87 10.42
N LEU A 63 -11.73 -3.77 9.90
CA LEU A 63 -11.27 -2.61 10.68
C LEU A 63 -12.42 -1.69 11.14
N GLY A 64 -13.68 -1.99 10.81
CA GLY A 64 -14.82 -1.13 11.14
C GLY A 64 -14.84 0.21 10.38
N VAL A 65 -14.17 0.30 9.23
CA VAL A 65 -14.20 1.46 8.35
C VAL A 65 -15.47 1.42 7.50
N SER A 66 -16.30 2.45 7.61
CA SER A 66 -17.55 2.54 6.84
C SER A 66 -17.29 2.69 5.34
N PRO A 67 -18.19 2.19 4.46
CA PRO A 67 -18.06 2.37 3.02
C PRO A 67 -17.88 3.84 2.61
N SER A 68 -18.65 4.74 3.22
CA SER A 68 -18.54 6.19 2.98
C SER A 68 -17.16 6.76 3.29
N ALA A 69 -16.51 6.33 4.38
CA ALA A 69 -15.16 6.78 4.71
C ALA A 69 -14.13 6.35 3.65
N TYR A 70 -14.31 5.14 3.11
CA TYR A 70 -13.45 4.61 2.07
C TYR A 70 -13.70 5.26 0.72
N GLU A 71 -14.95 5.57 0.39
CA GLU A 71 -15.31 6.33 -0.82
C GLU A 71 -14.75 7.75 -0.78
N GLU A 72 -14.87 8.45 0.35
CA GLU A 72 -14.23 9.75 0.58
C GLU A 72 -12.72 9.66 0.38
N ALA A 73 -12.07 8.64 0.94
CA ALA A 73 -10.65 8.41 0.72
C ALA A 73 -10.34 8.20 -0.77
N CYS A 74 -11.03 7.29 -1.45
CA CYS A 74 -10.84 7.08 -2.88
C CYS A 74 -10.99 8.37 -3.70
N ALA A 75 -11.93 9.26 -3.34
CA ALA A 75 -12.11 10.55 -4.00
C ALA A 75 -10.94 11.51 -3.73
N GLY A 76 -10.45 11.59 -2.48
CA GLY A 76 -9.38 12.50 -2.08
C GLY A 76 -7.97 12.06 -2.48
N MET A 77 -7.65 10.77 -2.36
CA MET A 77 -6.30 10.24 -2.61
C MET A 77 -6.18 9.36 -3.85
N GLY A 78 -7.30 8.91 -4.44
CA GLY A 78 -7.34 7.91 -5.50
C GLY A 78 -7.47 6.48 -4.95
N PRO A 79 -8.01 5.53 -5.73
CA PRO A 79 -8.35 4.19 -5.25
C PRO A 79 -7.13 3.34 -4.86
N GLU A 80 -6.04 3.41 -5.63
CA GLU A 80 -4.79 2.68 -5.34
C GLU A 80 -4.15 3.16 -4.03
N ASN A 81 -4.15 4.48 -3.83
CA ASN A 81 -3.62 5.13 -2.64
C ASN A 81 -4.51 4.85 -1.41
N ALA A 82 -5.83 4.87 -1.57
CA ALA A 82 -6.76 4.51 -0.50
C ALA A 82 -6.58 3.04 -0.08
N ALA A 83 -6.44 2.12 -1.03
CA ALA A 83 -6.13 0.72 -0.75
C ALA A 83 -4.78 0.57 -0.01
N THR A 84 -3.77 1.34 -0.42
CA THR A 84 -2.47 1.39 0.26
C THR A 84 -2.60 1.87 1.72
N VAL A 85 -3.39 2.92 1.96
CA VAL A 85 -3.63 3.42 3.32
C VAL A 85 -4.37 2.40 4.19
N ILE A 86 -5.38 1.72 3.65
CA ILE A 86 -6.05 0.62 4.36
C ILE A 86 -5.06 -0.48 4.75
N ALA A 87 -4.19 -0.90 3.82
CA ALA A 87 -3.14 -1.88 4.12
C ALA A 87 -2.19 -1.38 5.22
N CYS A 88 -1.81 -0.10 5.19
CA CYS A 88 -0.97 0.50 6.23
C CYS A 88 -1.66 0.58 7.59
N ILE A 89 -2.99 0.79 7.63
CA ILE A 89 -3.77 0.82 8.87
C ILE A 89 -3.87 -0.59 9.47
N LEU A 90 -4.11 -1.60 8.64
CA LEU A 90 -4.11 -3.00 9.06
C LEU A 90 -2.78 -3.39 9.72
N GLU A 91 -1.66 -3.06 9.06
CA GLU A 91 -0.32 -3.36 9.56
C GLU A 91 -0.05 -2.70 10.93
N ARG A 92 -0.72 -1.58 11.20
CA ARG A 92 -0.65 -0.84 12.48
C ARG A 92 -1.78 -1.21 13.44
N GLY A 93 -2.52 -2.29 13.19
CA GLY A 93 -3.84 -2.60 13.75
C GLY A 93 -3.97 -2.60 15.28
N GLY A 94 -2.87 -2.58 16.04
CA GLY A 94 -2.87 -2.42 17.50
C GLY A 94 -2.74 -0.98 18.03
N HIS A 95 -2.39 0.00 17.18
CA HIS A 95 -2.09 1.38 17.61
C HIS A 95 -3.15 2.40 17.19
N ILE A 96 -4.16 2.00 16.41
CA ILE A 96 -5.19 2.89 15.86
C ILE A 96 -6.53 2.55 16.51
N ASN A 97 -6.99 3.40 17.43
CA ASN A 97 -8.25 3.18 18.16
C ASN A 97 -9.49 3.28 17.27
N SER A 98 -9.48 4.14 16.24
CA SER A 98 -10.60 4.32 15.31
C SER A 98 -10.08 4.37 13.87
N PRO A 99 -9.99 3.20 13.19
CA PRO A 99 -9.53 3.12 11.80
C PRO A 99 -10.32 4.02 10.85
N GLY A 100 -11.65 4.07 11.00
CA GLY A 100 -12.52 4.89 10.15
C GLY A 100 -12.36 6.39 10.40
N GLY A 101 -12.21 6.81 11.66
CA GLY A 101 -11.94 8.21 11.99
C GLY A 101 -10.55 8.65 11.51
N TYR A 102 -9.57 7.77 11.66
CA TYR A 102 -8.21 8.01 11.20
C TYR A 102 -8.13 8.12 9.68
N LEU A 103 -8.79 7.24 8.93
CA LEU A 103 -8.85 7.33 7.47
C LEU A 103 -9.44 8.68 7.01
N ARG A 104 -10.55 9.13 7.60
CA ARG A 104 -11.15 10.44 7.28
C ARG A 104 -10.22 11.60 7.58
N ASP A 105 -9.46 11.53 8.67
CA ASP A 105 -8.44 12.54 8.98
C ASP A 105 -7.34 12.59 7.91
N LEU A 106 -6.84 11.42 7.49
CA LEU A 106 -5.87 11.32 6.39
C LEU A 106 -6.44 11.84 5.07
N THR A 107 -7.71 11.57 4.77
CA THR A 107 -8.39 12.13 3.59
C THR A 107 -8.43 13.66 3.65
N ARG A 108 -8.90 14.26 4.75
CA ARG A 108 -8.93 15.73 4.90
C ARG A 108 -7.54 16.36 4.78
N ARG A 109 -6.52 15.71 5.35
CA ARG A 109 -5.13 16.16 5.22
C ARG A 109 -4.62 16.03 3.79
N THR A 110 -5.04 15.00 3.07
CA THR A 110 -4.73 14.81 1.64
C THR A 110 -5.28 15.95 0.81
N GLU A 111 -6.56 16.29 1.00
CA GLU A 111 -7.23 17.40 0.29
C GLU A 111 -6.55 18.74 0.52
N ARG A 112 -5.92 18.92 1.69
CA ARG A 112 -5.13 20.11 2.06
C ARG A 112 -3.67 20.04 1.62
N GLY A 113 -3.20 18.93 1.03
CA GLY A 113 -1.80 18.71 0.66
C GLY A 113 -0.86 18.46 1.85
N GLU A 114 -1.40 18.14 3.03
CA GLU A 114 -0.68 17.95 4.30
C GLU A 114 -0.41 16.47 4.64
N PHE A 115 -0.78 15.58 3.73
CA PHE A 115 -0.54 14.16 3.86
C PHE A 115 0.23 13.62 2.65
N ALA A 116 1.22 12.79 2.96
CA ALA A 116 1.97 12.02 1.97
C ALA A 116 2.06 10.56 2.43
N ILE A 117 1.73 9.64 1.53
CA ILE A 117 1.81 8.19 1.79
C ILE A 117 3.26 7.74 1.93
N GLY A 118 4.21 8.39 1.24
CA GLY A 118 5.63 8.00 1.24
C GLY A 118 6.24 7.87 2.64
N PRO A 119 6.21 8.91 3.50
CA PRO A 119 6.69 8.81 4.88
C PRO A 119 5.99 7.72 5.70
N MET A 120 4.66 7.56 5.53
CA MET A 120 3.88 6.53 6.20
C MET A 120 4.34 5.12 5.81
N LEU A 121 4.53 4.90 4.51
CA LEU A 121 4.98 3.64 3.93
C LEU A 121 6.42 3.32 4.32
N MET A 122 7.31 4.30 4.25
CA MET A 122 8.72 4.12 4.63
C MET A 122 8.89 3.82 6.12
N ALA A 123 8.03 4.37 6.98
CA ALA A 123 8.00 4.01 8.39
C ALA A 123 7.67 2.53 8.60
N LEU A 124 6.70 2.00 7.84
CA LEU A 124 6.32 0.59 7.88
C LEU A 124 7.40 -0.31 7.27
N VAL A 125 8.00 0.08 6.15
CA VAL A 125 9.15 -0.66 5.58
C VAL A 125 10.29 -0.77 6.58
N ARG A 126 10.58 0.26 7.37
CA ARG A 126 11.60 0.17 8.42
C ARG A 126 11.19 -0.73 9.58
N ALA A 127 9.93 -0.63 10.02
CA ALA A 127 9.38 -1.50 11.06
C ALA A 127 9.44 -2.98 10.64
N ASN A 128 9.06 -3.29 9.40
CA ASN A 128 8.96 -4.66 8.88
C ASN A 128 10.28 -5.17 8.27
N GLY A 129 11.16 -4.27 7.83
CA GLY A 129 12.52 -4.59 7.39
C GLY A 129 13.48 -4.91 8.54
N GLY A 130 13.16 -4.48 9.76
CA GLY A 130 13.84 -4.94 10.98
C GLY A 130 13.46 -6.39 11.36
N VAL A 131 12.24 -6.83 11.04
CA VAL A 131 11.73 -8.18 11.37
C VAL A 131 12.34 -9.28 10.50
N ARG A 132 13.03 -8.95 9.39
CA ARG A 132 13.75 -9.92 8.54
C ARG A 132 15.24 -10.04 8.87
N ARG A 133 15.68 -9.65 10.07
CA ARG A 133 17.02 -9.89 10.61
C ARG A 133 16.92 -10.44 12.03
N ASP A 134 16.50 -11.69 12.17
CA ASP A 134 17.10 -12.68 13.07
C ASP A 134 16.24 -13.95 13.10
N ALA A 135 16.79 -15.02 12.54
CA ALA A 135 16.59 -16.41 12.97
C ALA A 135 17.57 -17.24 12.14
N GLY A 136 18.85 -17.05 12.44
CA GLY A 136 19.89 -18.04 12.17
C GLY A 136 20.03 -18.97 13.37
#